data_AF-A0A2R7SJ76-F1
#
_entry.id   AF-A0A2R7SJ76-F1
#
_cell.length_a   1.000
_cell.length_b   1.000
_cell.length_c   1.000
_cell.angle_alpha   90.00
_cell.angle_beta   90.00
_cell.angle_gamma   90.00
#
_symmetry.space_group_name_H-M   'P 1'
#
loop_
_entity.id
_entity.type
_entity.pdbx_description
1 polymer ?
#
loop_
_entity_poly.entity_id
_entity_poly.type
_entity_poly.pdbx_seq_one_letter_code
_entity_poly.pdbx_strand_id
1 'polypeptide(L)'
;TVVTTVESVGLTATPYHAHVPSFGEWGFVLASHRPFRVAADFPAGLRFITPQSLPPLLSFPPDMARVPTEVNRLSNQVLVQEFEAEWGQVH
;
A
#
# COMPACT_ATOMS: atom_id res chain seq x y z
N THR A 1 -6.60 -6.34 2.97
CA THR A 1 -7.08 -7.07 1.78
C THR A 1 -6.13 -6.98 0.59
N VAL A 2 -5.79 -5.77 0.10
CA VAL A 2 -4.94 -5.59 -1.09
C VAL A 2 -3.57 -6.30 -0.99
N VAL A 3 -2.80 -6.04 0.07
CA VAL A 3 -1.48 -6.66 0.27
C VAL A 3 -1.58 -8.18 0.36
N THR A 4 -2.51 -8.71 1.17
CA THR A 4 -2.78 -10.16 1.29
C THR A 4 -3.12 -10.78 -0.06
N THR A 5 -3.86 -10.07 -0.91
CA THR A 5 -4.22 -10.54 -2.25
C THR A 5 -3.00 -10.62 -3.16
N VAL A 6 -2.14 -9.61 -3.16
CA VAL A 6 -0.87 -9.61 -3.92
C VAL A 6 0.03 -10.77 -3.48
N GLU A 7 0.15 -10.99 -2.18
CA GLU A 7 0.96 -12.10 -1.64
C GLU A 7 0.40 -13.47 -2.01
N SER A 8 -0.93 -13.61 -2.10
CA SER A 8 -1.59 -14.89 -2.43
C SER A 8 -1.23 -15.46 -3.80
N VAL A 9 -0.72 -14.61 -4.71
CA VAL A 9 -0.28 -15.01 -6.05
C VAL A 9 1.25 -15.19 -6.14
N GLY A 10 1.93 -15.28 -4.99
CA GLY A 10 3.37 -15.58 -4.93
C GLY A 10 4.27 -14.37 -5.16
N LEU A 11 3.75 -13.14 -5.03
CA LEU A 11 4.54 -11.92 -5.11
C LEU A 11 4.94 -11.44 -3.70
N THR A 12 6.14 -10.90 -3.58
CA THR A 12 6.52 -10.09 -2.42
C THR A 12 5.87 -8.72 -2.53
N ALA A 13 5.09 -8.35 -1.52
CA ALA A 13 4.46 -7.04 -1.43
C ALA A 13 5.24 -6.14 -0.45
N THR A 14 5.62 -4.95 -0.89
CA THR A 14 6.19 -3.90 -0.05
C THR A 14 5.24 -2.70 -0.05
N PRO A 15 4.40 -2.57 0.99
CA PRO A 15 3.51 -1.42 1.10
C PRO A 15 4.29 -0.17 1.48
N TYR A 16 3.83 0.98 1.02
CA TYR A 16 4.29 2.29 1.47
C TYR A 16 3.11 3.26 1.46
N HIS A 17 3.21 4.34 2.23
CA HIS A 17 2.21 5.39 2.29
C HIS A 17 2.84 6.75 2.00
N ALA A 18 2.03 7.67 1.49
CA ALA A 18 2.44 9.04 1.26
C ALA A 18 1.25 9.97 1.42
N HIS A 19 1.51 11.15 1.99
CA HIS A 19 0.55 12.23 2.01
C HIS A 19 0.43 12.88 0.61
N VAL A 20 -0.76 12.83 0.03
CA VAL A 20 -1.11 13.45 -1.25
C VAL A 20 -2.00 14.67 -0.96
N PRO A 21 -1.59 15.91 -1.26
CA PRO A 21 -2.25 17.12 -0.76
C PRO A 21 -3.76 17.23 -0.99
N SER A 22 -4.28 16.71 -2.11
CA SER A 22 -5.71 16.73 -2.43
C SER A 22 -6.49 15.50 -1.95
N PHE A 23 -5.81 14.47 -1.45
CA PHE A 23 -6.41 13.16 -1.10
C PHE A 23 -6.10 12.71 0.34
N GLY A 24 -5.20 13.39 1.05
CA GLY A 24 -4.76 12.98 2.38
C GLY A 24 -3.74 11.84 2.33
N GLU A 25 -3.76 10.98 3.35
CA GLU A 25 -2.84 9.84 3.44
C GLU A 25 -3.24 8.75 2.46
N TRP A 26 -2.31 8.28 1.63
CA TRP A 26 -2.60 7.31 0.58
C TRP A 26 -1.62 6.14 0.60
N GLY A 27 -2.15 4.92 0.43
CA GLY A 27 -1.37 3.68 0.41
C GLY A 27 -1.05 3.20 -1.01
N PHE A 28 0.14 2.64 -1.19
CA PHE A 28 0.63 2.03 -2.43
C PHE A 28 1.33 0.70 -2.12
N VAL A 29 1.47 -0.17 -3.12
CA VAL A 29 2.12 -1.49 -2.97
C VAL A 29 3.08 -1.75 -4.13
N LEU A 30 4.36 -1.95 -3.81
CA LEU A 30 5.32 -2.51 -4.75
C LEU A 30 5.19 -4.04 -4.74
N ALA A 31 4.97 -4.65 -5.90
CA ALA A 31 4.79 -6.09 -6.03
C ALA A 31 5.86 -6.67 -6.97
N SER A 32 6.60 -7.69 -6.51
CA SER A 32 7.63 -8.31 -7.34
C SER A 32 7.98 -9.73 -6.89
N HIS A 33 8.61 -10.51 -7.78
CA HIS A 33 9.14 -11.83 -7.43
C HIS A 33 10.50 -11.78 -6.70
N ARG A 34 11.11 -10.60 -6.59
CA ARG A 34 12.42 -10.41 -5.95
C ARG A 34 12.25 -9.49 -4.73
N PRO A 35 13.05 -9.63 -3.67
CA PRO A 35 12.98 -8.70 -2.57
C PRO A 35 13.22 -7.26 -3.03
N PHE A 36 12.34 -6.34 -2.64
CA PHE A 36 12.55 -4.91 -2.84
C PHE A 36 13.79 -4.46 -2.05
N ARG A 37 14.62 -3.63 -2.67
CA ARG A 37 15.78 -3.02 -2.04
C ARG A 37 15.66 -1.52 -2.20
N VAL A 38 15.80 -0.81 -1.08
CA VAL A 38 15.86 0.66 -1.08
C VAL A 38 17.06 1.09 -1.91
N ALA A 39 16.82 1.92 -2.92
CA ALA A 39 17.87 2.49 -3.74
C ALA A 39 18.69 3.50 -2.92
N ALA A 40 20.02 3.45 -3.07
CA ALA A 40 20.91 4.45 -2.48
C ALA A 40 20.90 5.76 -3.28
N ASP A 41 20.73 5.66 -4.59
CA ASP A 41 20.79 6.77 -5.53
C ASP A 41 19.45 6.98 -6.24
N PHE A 42 19.10 8.23 -6.46
CA PHE A 42 17.90 8.63 -7.19
C PHE A 42 18.27 9.53 -8.37
N PRO A 43 17.47 9.51 -9.46
CA PRO A 43 17.61 10.46 -10.56
C PRO A 43 17.60 11.91 -10.07
N ALA A 44 18.35 12.78 -10.75
CA ALA A 44 18.31 14.21 -10.49
C ALA A 44 16.94 14.81 -10.87
N GLY A 45 16.58 15.92 -10.21
CA GLY A 45 15.36 16.69 -10.54
C GLY A 45 14.06 16.16 -9.93
N LEU A 46 14.12 15.17 -9.03
CA LEU A 46 12.95 14.74 -8.26
C LEU A 46 12.52 15.81 -7.27
N ARG A 47 11.20 16.03 -7.18
CA ARG A 47 10.60 17.09 -6.34
C ARG A 47 10.05 16.60 -5.00
N PHE A 48 9.94 15.28 -4.83
CA PHE A 48 9.30 14.67 -3.67
C PHE A 48 10.20 13.66 -2.97
N ILE A 49 10.69 12.67 -3.72
CA ILE A 49 11.46 11.56 -3.14
C ILE A 49 12.96 11.85 -3.11
N THR A 50 13.59 11.55 -1.97
CA THR A 50 15.03 11.58 -1.71
C THR A 50 15.44 10.32 -0.92
N PRO A 51 16.74 10.01 -0.80
CA PRO A 51 17.21 8.93 0.07
C PRO A 51 16.71 9.04 1.52
N GLN A 52 16.57 10.26 2.04
CA GLN A 52 16.11 10.50 3.41
C GLN A 52 14.60 10.44 3.55
N SER A 53 13.85 10.78 2.49
CA SER A 53 12.39 10.78 2.55
C SER A 53 11.76 9.41 2.32
N LEU A 54 12.48 8.45 1.69
CA LEU A 54 11.93 7.13 1.40
C LEU A 54 11.69 6.25 2.64
N PRO A 55 12.61 6.11 3.62
CA PRO A 55 12.38 5.23 4.76
C PRO A 55 11.09 5.55 5.55
N PRO A 56 10.75 6.84 5.83
CA PRO A 56 9.47 7.18 6.43
C PRO A 56 8.23 6.69 5.67
N LEU A 57 8.26 6.68 4.32
CA LEU A 57 7.12 6.19 3.52
C LEU A 57 6.86 4.68 3.73
N LEU A 58 7.87 3.93 4.15
CA LEU A 58 7.80 2.49 4.41
C LEU A 58 7.45 2.17 5.87
N SER A 59 7.30 3.19 6.71
CA SER A 59 7.17 3.06 8.17
C SER A 59 5.75 3.35 8.64
N PHE A 60 4.97 2.29 8.88
CA PHE A 60 3.60 2.41 9.33
C PHE A 60 3.51 2.57 10.87
N PRO A 61 2.81 3.58 11.38
CA PRO A 61 2.53 3.70 12.81
C PRO A 61 1.56 2.60 13.30
N PRO A 62 1.45 2.35 14.63
CA PRO A 62 0.66 1.25 15.16
C PRO A 62 -0.82 1.24 14.78
N ASP A 63 -1.43 2.41 14.61
CA ASP A 63 -2.81 2.61 14.15
C ASP A 63 -3.00 2.25 12.66
N MET A 64 -1.92 2.19 11.89
CA MET A 64 -1.89 1.70 10.50
C MET A 64 -1.28 0.30 10.37
N ALA A 65 -1.13 -0.41 11.49
CA ALA A 65 -0.56 -1.75 11.48
C ALA A 65 -1.40 -2.71 10.61
N ARG A 66 -0.71 -3.64 9.96
CA ARG A 66 -1.36 -4.65 9.14
C ARG A 66 -2.33 -5.48 9.99
N VAL A 67 -3.58 -5.56 9.53
CA VAL A 67 -4.60 -6.43 10.11
C VAL A 67 -4.82 -7.70 9.26
N PRO A 68 -5.21 -8.83 9.87
CA PRO A 68 -5.65 -10.01 9.15
C PRO A 68 -6.82 -9.67 8.22
N THR A 69 -6.76 -10.11 6.97
CA THR A 69 -7.79 -9.84 5.96
C THR A 69 -7.90 -11.02 5.00
N GLU A 70 -9.05 -11.17 4.35
CA GLU A 70 -9.24 -12.19 3.33
C GLU A 70 -8.55 -11.83 2.01
N VAL A 71 -8.36 -12.85 1.16
CA VAL A 71 -7.87 -12.68 -0.21
C VAL A 71 -9.04 -12.29 -1.11
N ASN A 72 -8.90 -11.16 -1.79
CA ASN A 72 -9.86 -10.73 -2.79
C ASN A 72 -9.70 -11.54 -4.08
N ARG A 73 -10.78 -12.16 -4.53
CA ARG A 73 -10.88 -12.92 -5.78
C ARG A 73 -12.10 -12.44 -6.55
N LEU A 74 -12.14 -12.74 -7.84
CA LEU A 74 -13.32 -12.44 -8.67
C LEU A 74 -14.61 -13.09 -8.14
N SER A 75 -14.51 -14.25 -7.46
CA SER A 75 -15.64 -15.02 -6.97
C SER A 75 -16.19 -14.58 -5.62
N ASN A 76 -15.40 -13.91 -4.77
CA ASN A 76 -15.83 -13.45 -3.45
C ASN A 76 -15.89 -11.92 -3.33
N GLN A 77 -15.11 -11.18 -4.13
CA GLN A 77 -15.13 -9.71 -4.22
C GLN A 77 -15.11 -8.99 -2.86
N VAL A 78 -14.35 -9.53 -1.88
CA VAL A 78 -14.31 -9.02 -0.50
C VAL A 78 -13.95 -7.53 -0.44
N LEU A 79 -13.09 -7.06 -1.34
CA LEU A 79 -12.71 -5.64 -1.38
C LEU A 79 -13.91 -4.71 -1.64
N VAL A 80 -14.85 -5.13 -2.49
CA VAL A 80 -16.06 -4.34 -2.78
C VAL A 80 -16.96 -4.31 -1.56
N GLN A 81 -17.12 -5.46 -0.88
CA GLN A 81 -17.93 -5.57 0.31
C GLN A 81 -17.39 -4.71 1.46
N GLU A 82 -16.07 -4.73 1.69
CA GLU A 82 -15.38 -3.88 2.66
C GLU A 82 -15.59 -2.39 2.35
N PHE A 83 -15.42 -1.99 1.09
CA PHE A 83 -15.62 -0.61 0.67
C PHE A 83 -17.07 -0.14 0.88
N GLU A 84 -18.06 -0.92 0.48
CA GLU A 84 -19.48 -0.61 0.67
C GLU A 84 -19.87 -0.50 2.15
N ALA A 85 -19.32 -1.38 3.00
CA ALA A 85 -19.58 -1.36 4.43
C ALA A 85 -19.02 -0.10 5.12
N GLU A 86 -17.84 0.38 4.70
CA GLU A 86 -17.20 1.54 5.31
C GLU A 86 -17.62 2.88 4.69
N TRP A 87 -17.87 2.91 3.37
CA TRP A 87 -18.05 4.15 2.60
C TRP A 87 -19.34 4.18 1.75
N GLY A 88 -20.02 3.05 1.59
CA GLY A 88 -21.24 2.94 0.75
C GLY A 88 -22.53 3.37 1.45
N GLN A 89 -22.53 3.45 2.79
CA GLN A 89 -23.65 4.01 3.54
C GLN A 89 -23.58 5.54 3.52
N VAL A 90 -24.08 6.14 2.43
CA VAL A 90 -24.36 7.57 2.38
C VAL A 90 -25.55 7.84 3.31
N HIS A 91 -25.33 8.56 4.41
CA HIS A 91 -26.42 9.11 5.21
C HIS A 91 -27.17 10.21 4.45
#